data_AF-A0AAU2YZ93-F1
#
_entry.id   AF-A0AAU2YZ93-F1
#
_cell.length_a   1.000
_cell.length_b   1.000
_cell.length_c   1.000
_cell.angle_alpha   90.00
_cell.angle_beta   90.00
_cell.angle_gamma   90.00
#
_symmetry.space_group_name_H-M   'P 1'
#
loop_
_entity.id
_entity.type
_entity.pdbx_description
1 polymer ?
#
loop_
_entity_poly.entity_id
_entity_poly.type
_entity_poly.pdbx_seq_one_letter_code
_entity_poly.pdbx_strand_id
1 'polypeptide(L)'
;MGRMSEHPTSDALPEYAERVLDVAELIPPGRVMSYGDIAEWLGDGGPRQVGRVMALYGSAVPWWRVVRADGALLPGHELRALDHYREENTPLREASRSAEGHVPRLDMRRARWDGGAGAEGDDGGGARGDGGGAGGDGGVAHT
;
A
#
# COMPACT_ATOMS: atom_id res chain seq x y z
N MET A 1 -47.58 -16.96 13.46
CA MET A 1 -46.57 -15.94 13.79
C MET A 1 -45.20 -16.62 13.80
N GLY A 2 -44.43 -16.57 12.71
CA GLY A 2 -43.20 -15.75 12.60
C GLY A 2 -41.98 -16.57 13.06
N ARG A 3 -41.01 -16.96 12.23
CA ARG A 3 -40.27 -16.20 11.21
C ARG A 3 -40.11 -16.98 9.92
N MET A 4 -40.26 -16.26 8.80
CA MET A 4 -39.53 -16.53 7.57
C MET A 4 -38.05 -16.41 7.91
N SER A 5 -37.29 -17.51 7.87
CA SER A 5 -35.84 -17.40 7.78
C SER A 5 -35.57 -16.87 6.38
N GLU A 6 -35.35 -15.57 6.31
CA GLU A 6 -34.97 -14.84 5.12
C GLU A 6 -33.74 -15.51 4.52
N HIS A 7 -33.95 -16.22 3.41
CA HIS A 7 -32.87 -16.61 2.52
C HIS A 7 -32.29 -15.31 1.97
N PRO A 8 -31.03 -14.92 2.28
CA PRO A 8 -30.44 -13.77 1.61
C PRO A 8 -30.46 -14.05 0.12
N THR A 9 -31.06 -13.12 -0.62
CA THR A 9 -31.22 -13.13 -2.07
C THR A 9 -29.88 -13.50 -2.71
N SER A 10 -29.90 -14.53 -3.56
CA SER A 10 -28.73 -15.22 -4.10
C SER A 10 -27.85 -14.38 -5.06
N ASP A 11 -27.96 -13.05 -5.03
CA ASP A 11 -27.19 -12.06 -5.80
C ASP A 11 -26.45 -11.04 -4.90
N ALA A 12 -26.68 -11.04 -3.58
CA ALA A 12 -25.97 -10.16 -2.66
C ALA A 12 -24.58 -10.73 -2.34
N LEU A 13 -23.55 -9.89 -2.42
CA LEU A 13 -22.22 -10.25 -1.96
C LEU A 13 -22.29 -10.50 -0.43
N PRO A 14 -21.45 -11.41 0.10
CA PRO A 14 -21.31 -11.49 1.55
C PRO A 14 -20.93 -10.12 2.12
N GLU A 15 -21.54 -9.69 3.24
CA GLU A 15 -21.29 -8.37 3.85
C GLU A 15 -19.79 -8.08 4.06
N TYR A 16 -19.01 -9.10 4.42
CA TYR A 16 -17.55 -8.97 4.54
C TYR A 16 -16.87 -8.71 3.19
N ALA A 17 -17.36 -9.31 2.12
CA ALA A 17 -16.84 -9.07 0.78
C ALA A 17 -17.12 -7.63 0.34
N GLU A 18 -18.33 -7.12 0.56
CA GLU A 18 -18.68 -5.72 0.27
C GLU A 18 -17.73 -4.75 1.00
N ARG A 19 -17.56 -4.92 2.31
CA ARG A 19 -16.64 -4.09 3.10
C ARG A 19 -15.19 -4.11 2.60
N VAL A 20 -14.70 -5.27 2.14
CA VAL A 20 -13.36 -5.38 1.56
C VAL A 20 -13.26 -4.65 0.22
N LEU A 21 -14.29 -4.75 -0.63
CA LEU A 21 -14.33 -4.08 -1.92
C LEU A 21 -14.42 -2.56 -1.76
N ASP A 22 -15.23 -2.08 -0.81
CA ASP A 22 -15.33 -0.65 -0.46
C ASP A 22 -13.96 -0.09 -0.06
N VAL A 23 -13.21 -0.81 0.79
CA VAL A 23 -11.86 -0.38 1.17
C VAL A 23 -10.94 -0.35 -0.04
N ALA A 24 -11.00 -1.34 -0.94
CA ALA A 24 -10.18 -1.36 -2.15
C ALA A 24 -10.45 -0.14 -3.06
N GLU A 25 -11.70 0.31 -3.17
CA GLU A 25 -12.07 1.51 -3.93
C GLU A 25 -11.60 2.82 -3.28
N LEU A 26 -11.51 2.85 -1.95
CA LEU A 26 -11.03 4.03 -1.21
C LEU A 26 -9.52 4.29 -1.38
N ILE A 27 -8.73 3.26 -1.72
CA ILE A 27 -7.29 3.41 -1.88
C ILE A 27 -7.02 4.38 -3.04
N PRO A 28 -6.35 5.52 -2.82
CA PRO A 28 -6.13 6.51 -3.88
C PRO A 28 -5.16 5.99 -4.96
N PRO A 29 -5.22 6.54 -6.18
CA PRO A 29 -4.26 6.23 -7.23
C PRO A 29 -2.82 6.40 -6.77
N GLY A 30 -1.95 5.48 -7.16
CA GLY A 30 -0.51 5.53 -6.82
C GLY A 30 -0.20 5.00 -5.42
N ARG A 31 -1.22 4.58 -4.66
CA ARG A 31 -1.08 3.98 -3.34
C ARG A 31 -1.63 2.57 -3.30
N VAL A 32 -1.17 1.80 -2.31
CA VAL A 32 -1.55 0.40 -2.11
C VAL A 32 -1.79 0.08 -0.64
N MET A 33 -2.61 -0.92 -0.37
CA MET A 33 -2.72 -1.57 0.95
C MET A 33 -2.40 -3.05 0.83
N SER A 34 -1.79 -3.62 1.87
CA SER A 34 -1.62 -5.07 1.93
C SER A 34 -2.93 -5.76 2.32
N TYR A 35 -3.09 -7.05 1.99
CA TYR A 35 -4.21 -7.85 2.51
C TYR A 35 -4.33 -7.81 4.04
N GLY A 36 -3.20 -7.70 4.75
CA GLY A 36 -3.19 -7.55 6.19
C GLY A 36 -3.66 -6.17 6.63
N ASP A 37 -3.23 -5.12 5.92
CA ASP A 37 -3.61 -3.74 6.23
C ASP A 37 -5.13 -3.56 6.09
N ILE A 38 -5.75 -4.20 5.09
CA ILE A 38 -7.21 -4.17 4.93
C ILE A 38 -7.91 -4.92 6.07
N ALA A 39 -7.40 -6.09 6.47
CA ALA A 39 -7.97 -6.83 7.59
C ALA A 39 -7.87 -6.04 8.91
N GLU A 40 -6.73 -5.37 9.13
CA GLU A 40 -6.51 -4.48 10.27
C GLU A 40 -7.44 -3.25 10.22
N TRP A 41 -7.59 -2.63 9.04
CA TRP A 41 -8.49 -1.51 8.81
C TRP A 41 -9.95 -1.84 9.14
N LEU A 42 -10.40 -3.00 8.71
CA LEU A 42 -11.76 -3.48 8.96
C LEU A 42 -11.97 -3.97 10.40
N GLY A 43 -10.88 -4.24 11.14
CA GLY A 43 -10.93 -4.86 12.47
C GLY A 43 -11.57 -6.24 12.48
N ASP A 44 -11.66 -6.90 11.32
CA ASP A 44 -12.41 -8.15 11.13
C ASP A 44 -11.78 -9.04 10.05
N GLY A 45 -11.93 -10.35 10.23
CA GLY A 45 -11.33 -11.37 9.40
C GLY A 45 -9.79 -11.36 9.45
N GLY A 46 -9.16 -11.83 8.37
CA GLY A 46 -7.71 -11.92 8.28
C GLY A 46 -7.20 -11.85 6.85
N PRO A 47 -5.88 -11.70 6.64
CA PRO A 47 -5.29 -11.47 5.31
C PRO A 47 -5.69 -12.51 4.26
N ARG A 48 -5.87 -13.77 4.67
CA ARG A 48 -6.31 -14.86 3.79
C ARG A 48 -7.77 -14.73 3.36
N GLN A 49 -8.63 -14.22 4.24
CA GLN A 49 -10.04 -13.98 3.91
C GLN A 49 -10.16 -12.82 2.93
N VAL A 50 -9.41 -11.73 3.14
CA VAL A 50 -9.32 -10.62 2.17
C VAL A 50 -8.82 -11.13 0.82
N GLY A 51 -7.74 -11.92 0.80
CA GLY A 51 -7.22 -12.52 -0.42
C GLY A 51 -8.25 -13.39 -1.16
N ARG A 52 -9.06 -14.16 -0.43
CA ARG A 52 -10.16 -14.95 -1.02
C ARG A 52 -11.26 -14.05 -1.60
N VAL A 53 -11.63 -12.97 -0.92
CA VAL A 53 -12.60 -11.99 -1.45
C VAL A 53 -12.08 -11.38 -2.74
N MET A 54 -10.84 -10.90 -2.76
CA MET A 54 -10.24 -10.29 -3.96
C MET A 54 -10.15 -11.27 -5.13
N ALA A 55 -9.90 -12.56 -4.87
CA ALA A 55 -9.88 -13.59 -5.91
C ALA A 55 -11.28 -13.89 -6.49
N LEU A 56 -12.34 -13.78 -5.69
CA LEU A 56 -13.70 -14.11 -6.12
C LEU A 56 -14.46 -12.91 -6.69
N TYR A 57 -14.24 -11.72 -6.12
CA TYR A 57 -15.07 -10.54 -6.34
C TYR A 57 -14.27 -9.28 -6.73
N GLY A 58 -12.94 -9.33 -6.65
CA GLY A 58 -12.08 -8.16 -6.84
C GLY A 58 -11.97 -7.64 -8.28
N SER A 59 -12.54 -8.35 -9.27
CA SER A 59 -12.43 -7.95 -10.68
C SER A 59 -13.13 -6.62 -11.01
N ALA A 60 -14.08 -6.20 -10.16
CA ALA A 60 -14.86 -4.97 -10.33
C ALA A 60 -14.22 -3.72 -9.72
N VAL A 61 -13.18 -3.87 -8.88
CA VAL A 61 -12.52 -2.79 -8.12
C VAL A 61 -11.05 -2.62 -8.57
N PRO A 62 -10.31 -1.58 -8.15
CA PRO A 62 -8.90 -1.42 -8.52
C PRO A 62 -8.00 -2.41 -7.76
N TRP A 63 -8.15 -3.70 -8.06
CA TRP A 63 -7.50 -4.81 -7.36
C TRP A 63 -5.98 -4.74 -7.34
N TRP A 64 -5.35 -4.04 -8.29
CA TRP A 64 -3.91 -3.80 -8.29
C TRP A 64 -3.46 -2.96 -7.09
N ARG A 65 -4.36 -2.19 -6.46
CA ARG A 65 -4.06 -1.44 -5.23
C ARG A 65 -4.07 -2.32 -3.97
N VAL A 66 -4.50 -3.58 -4.06
CA VAL A 66 -4.51 -4.55 -2.96
C VAL A 66 -3.46 -5.63 -3.19
N VAL A 67 -2.42 -5.62 -2.37
CA VAL A 67 -1.17 -6.36 -2.67
C VAL A 67 -0.71 -7.26 -1.53
N ARG A 68 0.32 -8.06 -1.80
CA ARG A 68 1.04 -8.81 -0.76
C ARG A 68 1.91 -7.86 0.07
N ALA A 69 2.11 -8.20 1.34
CA ALA A 69 2.95 -7.42 2.25
C ALA A 69 4.41 -7.29 1.79
N ASP A 70 4.91 -8.21 0.95
CA ASP A 70 6.27 -8.20 0.39
C ASP A 70 6.41 -7.34 -0.88
N GLY A 71 5.33 -6.69 -1.32
CA GLY A 71 5.29 -5.85 -2.52
C GLY A 71 5.45 -6.61 -3.83
N ALA A 72 5.37 -7.94 -3.81
CA ALA A 72 5.43 -8.72 -5.03
C ALA A 72 4.10 -8.66 -5.80
N LEU A 73 4.20 -8.53 -7.13
CA LEU A 73 3.04 -8.51 -8.00
C LEU A 73 2.27 -9.83 -7.92
N LEU A 74 0.99 -9.75 -8.25
CA LEU A 74 0.09 -10.90 -8.26
C LEU A 74 0.45 -11.83 -9.45
N PRO A 75 0.80 -13.11 -9.18
CA PRO A 75 1.18 -14.04 -10.23
C PRO A 75 0.10 -14.22 -11.29
N GLY A 76 0.48 -14.22 -12.56
CA GLY A 76 -0.43 -14.36 -13.71
C GLY A 76 -1.16 -13.06 -14.13
N HIS A 77 -0.96 -11.96 -13.38
CA HIS A 77 -1.51 -10.65 -13.70
C HIS A 77 -0.45 -9.54 -13.69
N GLU A 78 0.83 -9.91 -13.76
CA GLU A 78 1.95 -9.00 -13.58
C GLU A 78 1.97 -7.88 -14.60
N LEU A 79 1.72 -8.19 -15.87
CA LEU A 79 1.72 -7.20 -16.96
C LEU A 79 0.58 -6.18 -16.78
N ARG A 80 -0.64 -6.65 -16.54
CA ARG A 80 -1.80 -5.78 -16.33
C ARG A 80 -1.64 -4.90 -15.08
N ALA A 81 -1.16 -5.48 -13.99
CA ALA A 81 -0.88 -4.73 -12.78
C ALA A 81 0.22 -3.68 -13.01
N LEU A 82 1.27 -4.03 -13.75
CA LEU A 82 2.38 -3.12 -14.04
C LEU A 82 1.94 -1.92 -14.89
N ASP A 83 1.05 -2.12 -15.85
CA ASP A 83 0.50 -1.02 -16.65
C ASP A 83 -0.26 -0.03 -15.77
N HIS A 84 -1.14 -0.51 -14.89
CA HIS A 84 -1.83 0.36 -13.92
C HIS A 84 -0.88 1.07 -12.96
N TYR A 85 0.17 0.39 -12.46
CA TYR A 85 1.16 1.04 -11.60
C TYR A 85 1.93 2.15 -12.32
N ARG A 86 2.19 1.99 -13.61
CA ARG A 86 2.84 3.04 -14.42
C ARG A 86 1.89 4.21 -14.68
N GLU A 87 0.63 3.93 -15.02
CA GLU A 87 -0.41 4.94 -15.22
C GLU A 87 -0.63 5.78 -13.96
N GLU A 88 -0.62 5.14 -12.79
CA GLU A 88 -0.87 5.80 -11.51
C GLU A 88 0.39 6.35 -10.83
N ASN A 89 1.57 6.18 -11.43
CA ASN A 89 2.87 6.52 -10.83
C ASN A 89 3.10 5.84 -9.47
N THR A 90 2.60 4.62 -9.29
CA THR A 90 2.78 3.85 -8.06
C THR A 90 4.27 3.57 -7.84
N PRO A 91 4.84 3.86 -6.65
CA PRO A 91 6.25 3.65 -6.38
C PRO A 91 6.68 2.18 -6.55
N LEU A 92 7.53 1.93 -7.54
CA LEU A 92 8.18 0.63 -7.78
C LEU A 92 9.64 0.70 -7.32
N ARG A 93 10.16 -0.41 -6.80
CA ARG A 93 11.58 -0.61 -6.59
C ARG A 93 12.26 -0.81 -7.94
N GLU A 94 13.46 -0.27 -8.08
CA GLU A 94 14.28 -0.53 -9.25
C GLU A 94 14.48 -2.04 -9.41
N ALA A 95 14.00 -2.59 -10.51
CA ALA A 95 14.35 -3.95 -10.89
C ALA A 95 15.86 -3.95 -11.14
N SER A 96 16.59 -4.86 -10.47
CA SER A 96 18.02 -5.02 -10.74
C SER A 96 18.18 -5.32 -12.22
N ARG A 97 18.93 -4.48 -12.94
CA ARG A 97 19.17 -4.60 -14.39
C ARG A 97 19.82 -5.94 -14.79
N SER A 98 20.29 -6.71 -13.81
CA SER A 98 20.91 -8.03 -13.97
C SER A 98 19.91 -9.19 -14.03
N ALA A 99 18.61 -8.93 -13.95
CA ALA A 99 17.60 -9.96 -13.74
C ALA A 99 16.66 -10.02 -14.97
N GLU A 100 17.05 -10.75 -16.01
CA GLU A 100 16.19 -11.01 -17.17
C GLU A 100 14.85 -11.61 -16.72
N GLY A 101 13.74 -10.98 -17.13
CA GLY A 101 12.38 -11.46 -16.82
C GLY A 101 11.86 -11.12 -15.42
N HIS A 102 12.58 -10.37 -14.58
CA HIS A 102 12.09 -10.00 -13.25
C HIS A 102 11.24 -8.73 -13.28
N VAL A 103 9.96 -8.90 -12.96
CA VAL A 103 9.00 -7.81 -12.77
C VAL A 103 9.39 -6.99 -11.52
N PRO A 104 9.44 -5.64 -11.59
CA PRO A 104 9.82 -4.80 -10.45
C PRO A 104 8.84 -4.98 -9.30
N ARG A 105 9.32 -5.03 -8.05
CA ARG A 105 8.46 -5.07 -6.86
C ARG A 105 7.95 -3.68 -6.50
N LEU A 106 6.84 -3.57 -5.81
CA LEU A 106 6.38 -2.31 -5.22
C LEU A 106 7.33 -1.86 -4.11
N ASP A 107 7.61 -0.55 -4.05
CA ASP A 107 8.26 0.04 -2.90
C ASP A 107 7.22 0.30 -1.80
N MET A 108 6.93 -0.74 -1.03
CA MET A 108 5.93 -0.71 0.04
C MET A 108 6.16 0.44 1.04
N ARG A 109 7.39 0.91 1.24
CA ARG A 109 7.67 2.02 2.16
C ARG A 109 7.09 3.35 1.66
N ARG A 110 7.02 3.53 0.34
CA ARG A 110 6.53 4.76 -0.29
C ARG A 110 5.09 4.62 -0.78
N ALA A 111 4.71 3.43 -1.24
CA ALA A 111 3.42 3.17 -1.84
C ALA A 111 2.31 2.87 -0.82
N ARG A 112 2.65 2.40 0.40
CA ARG A 112 1.64 2.03 1.39
C ARG A 112 0.76 3.23 1.77
N TRP A 113 -0.54 3.01 1.75
CA TRP A 113 -1.54 3.92 2.28
C TRP A 113 -1.88 3.55 3.72
N ASP A 114 -2.01 4.56 4.57
CA ASP A 114 -2.33 4.45 6.00
C ASP A 114 -3.72 5.01 6.34
N GLY A 115 -4.51 5.39 5.33
CA GLY A 115 -5.84 6.00 5.52
C GLY A 115 -5.86 7.52 5.50
N GLY A 116 -4.70 8.18 5.44
CA GLY A 116 -4.64 9.64 5.33
C GLY A 116 -5.18 10.12 3.99
N ALA A 117 -6.02 11.16 4.01
CA ALA A 117 -6.33 11.93 2.81
C ALA A 117 -5.00 12.46 2.22
N GLY A 118 -4.83 12.31 0.90
CA GLY A 118 -3.60 12.51 0.12
C GLY A 118 -2.51 13.35 0.78
N ALA A 119 -1.32 12.77 0.91
CA ALA A 119 -0.12 13.54 1.19
C ALA A 119 0.03 14.65 0.14
N GLU A 120 -0.36 15.87 0.52
CA GLU A 120 0.12 17.11 -0.08
C GLU A 120 1.65 17.08 -0.12
N GLY A 121 2.20 17.58 -1.23
CA GLY A 121 3.64 17.56 -1.47
C GLY A 121 4.41 18.34 -0.42
N ASP A 122 5.39 17.68 0.20
CA ASP A 122 6.44 18.36 0.96
C ASP A 122 7.66 18.52 0.05
N ASP A 123 7.63 19.61 -0.72
CA ASP A 123 8.82 20.30 -1.21
C ASP A 123 9.41 21.09 -0.03
N GLY A 124 10.56 20.64 0.49
CA GLY A 124 11.16 21.25 1.68
C GLY A 124 12.62 20.88 1.90
N GLY A 125 13.48 21.17 0.93
CA GLY A 125 14.93 21.08 1.11
C GLY A 125 15.43 21.99 2.27
N GLY A 126 16.29 21.44 3.12
CA GLY A 126 16.90 22.15 4.24
C GLY A 126 18.28 21.60 4.59
N ALA A 127 19.26 22.07 3.82
CA ALA A 127 20.70 22.12 4.04
C ALA A 127 21.35 21.31 5.18
N ARG A 128 22.35 20.53 4.75
CA ARG A 128 23.50 20.09 5.55
C ARG A 128 24.16 21.31 6.20
N GLY A 129 24.22 21.33 7.53
CA GLY A 129 25.06 22.23 8.31
C GLY A 129 26.25 21.46 8.83
N ASP A 130 27.36 21.51 8.09
CA ASP A 130 28.71 21.18 8.56
C ASP A 130 29.06 22.08 9.75
N GLY A 131 29.09 21.50 10.95
CA GLY A 131 29.54 22.15 12.17
C GLY A 131 30.93 21.67 12.58
N GLY A 132 31.94 21.99 11.76
CA GLY A 132 33.34 21.91 12.14
C GLY A 132 33.68 23.04 13.12
N GLY A 133 34.25 22.71 14.26
CA GLY A 133 34.67 23.67 15.28
C GLY A 133 35.72 23.07 16.21
N ALA A 134 36.91 22.81 15.65
CA ALA A 134 38.13 22.66 16.43
C ALA A 134 38.71 24.05 16.70
N GLY A 135 38.98 24.37 17.96
CA GLY A 135 39.64 25.60 18.38
C GLY A 135 40.02 25.49 19.84
N GLY A 136 41.24 25.02 20.10
CA GLY A 136 41.88 25.12 21.39
C GLY A 136 42.79 26.35 21.43
N ASP A 137 42.74 27.07 22.53
CA ASP A 137 43.73 28.01 23.03
C ASP A 137 43.57 27.97 24.57
N GLY A 138 44.60 27.69 25.37
CA GLY A 138 45.90 28.33 25.36
C GLY A 138 45.87 29.36 26.50
N GLY A 139 46.30 28.94 27.69
CA GLY A 139 46.26 29.79 28.88
C GLY A 139 47.24 30.98 28.81
N VAL A 140 46.97 32.00 29.63
CA VAL A 140 47.97 32.93 30.19
C VAL A 140 47.43 33.55 31.49
N ALA A 141 48.38 33.93 32.34
CA ALA A 141 48.27 34.32 33.75
C ALA A 141 47.83 35.78 34.02
N HIS A 142 47.78 36.12 35.32
CA HIS A 142 47.67 37.42 36.02
C HIS A 142 46.40 37.50 36.88
N THR A 143 46.39 37.87 38.16
CA THR A 143 47.36 38.52 39.07
C THR A 143 47.09 37.98 40.49
#